data_AF-A0A3Q4GNW5-F1
#
_entry.id   AF-A0A3Q4GNW5-F1
#
_cell.length_a   1.000
_cell.length_b   1.000
_cell.length_c   1.000
_cell.angle_alpha   90.00
_cell.angle_beta   90.00
_cell.angle_gamma   90.00
#
_symmetry.space_group_name_H-M   'P 1'
#
loop_
_entity.id
_entity.type
_entity.pdbx_description
1 polymer ?
#
loop_
_entity_poly.entity_id
_entity_poly.type
_entity_poly.pdbx_seq_one_letter_code
_entity_poly.pdbx_strand_id
1 'polypeptide(L)' 'MGETRVIYHLEDQDTPYLVRINVPAERVTLADFKHVLNKPNVKFFFKSVDDDFG' A
#
# COMPACT_ATOMS: atom_id res chain seq x y z
N MET A 1 -8.82 -16.68 -7.08
CA MET A 1 -7.52 -16.03 -6.81
C MET A 1 -7.64 -14.58 -7.22
N GLY A 2 -7.38 -13.63 -6.33
CA GLY A 2 -7.46 -12.19 -6.61
C GLY A 2 -6.14 -11.50 -6.32
N GLU A 3 -5.95 -10.30 -6.87
CA GLU A 3 -4.75 -9.48 -6.67
C GLU A 3 -5.12 -8.08 -6.18
N THR A 4 -4.17 -7.43 -5.52
CA THR A 4 -4.25 -6.02 -5.16
C THR A 4 -3.10 -5.28 -5.83
N ARG A 5 -3.41 -4.17 -6.51
CA ARG A 5 -2.39 -3.25 -7.04
C ARG A 5 -2.18 -2.14 -6.02
N VAL A 6 -0.96 -2.02 -5.50
CA VAL A 6 -0.60 -0.96 -4.56
C VAL A 6 0.25 0.06 -5.30
N ILE A 7 -0.24 1.30 -5.33
CA ILE A 7 0.50 2.46 -5.82
C ILE A 7 0.99 3.22 -4.60
N TYR A 8 2.30 3.49 -4.52
CA TYR A 8 2.88 4.16 -3.35
C TYR A 8 3.95 5.17 -3.75
N HIS A 9 4.15 6.17 -2.89
CA HIS A 9 5.16 7.21 -3.02
C HIS A 9 6.21 7.03 -1.92
N LEU A 10 7.43 7.48 -2.17
CA LEU A 10 8.51 7.53 -1.19
C LEU A 10 8.90 8.99 -0.99
N GLU A 11 8.66 9.51 0.22
CA GLU A 11 9.02 10.88 0.64
C GLU A 11 8.81 11.92 -0.48
N ASP A 12 9.87 12.60 -0.93
CA ASP A 12 9.83 13.70 -1.88
C ASP A 12 9.82 13.25 -3.36
N GLN A 13 9.51 11.99 -3.65
CA GLN A 13 9.43 11.52 -5.03
C GLN A 13 8.06 11.74 -5.66
N ASP A 14 8.04 12.55 -6.72
CA ASP A 14 6.84 12.82 -7.51
C ASP A 14 6.33 11.60 -8.30
N THR A 15 7.24 10.69 -8.69
CA THR A 15 6.87 9.51 -9.49
C THR A 15 6.50 8.34 -8.58
N PRO A 16 5.25 7.82 -8.62
CA PRO A 16 4.87 6.67 -7.82
C PRO A 16 5.40 5.34 -8.36
N TYR A 17 5.47 4.37 -7.46
CA TYR A 17 5.74 2.96 -7.77
C TYR A 17 4.46 2.14 -7.75
N LEU A 18 4.42 1.06 -8.54
CA LEU A 18 3.32 0.10 -8.56
C LEU A 18 3.84 -1.30 -8.27
N VAL A 19 3.20 -2.00 -7.33
CA VAL A 19 3.42 -3.43 -7.07
C VAL A 19 2.10 -4.20 -7.11
N ARG A 20 2.17 -5.50 -7.42
CA ARG A 20 1.04 -6.42 -7.42
C ARG A 20 1.21 -7.42 -6.28
N ILE A 21 0.24 -7.48 -5.39
CA ILE A 21 0.18 -8.42 -4.26
C ILE A 21 -0.84 -9.50 -4.63
N ASN A 22 -0.45 -10.77 -4.51
CA ASN A 22 -1.32 -11.92 -4.81
C ASN A 22 -2.32 -12.22 -3.68
N VAL A 23 -2.95 -11.17 -3.15
CA VAL A 23 -3.99 -11.19 -2.14
C VAL A 23 -5.12 -10.30 -2.64
N PRO A 24 -6.39 -10.73 -2.58
CA PRO A 24 -7.52 -9.92 -3.00
C PRO A 24 -7.67 -8.67 -2.10
N ALA A 25 -8.18 -7.57 -2.67
CA ALA A 25 -8.23 -6.26 -2.02
C ALA A 25 -9.03 -6.26 -0.71
N GLU A 26 -10.01 -7.15 -0.58
CA GLU A 26 -10.84 -7.30 0.62
C GLU A 26 -10.10 -7.96 1.80
N ARG A 27 -8.90 -8.52 1.56
CA ARG A 27 -8.12 -9.27 2.57
C ARG A 27 -6.68 -8.81 2.71
N VAL A 28 -6.21 -7.92 1.84
CA VAL A 28 -4.84 -7.43 1.87
C VAL A 28 -4.55 -6.70 3.17
N THR A 29 -3.38 -6.97 3.75
CA THR A 29 -2.95 -6.37 5.01
C THR A 29 -1.68 -5.56 4.84
N LEU A 30 -1.35 -4.76 5.85
CA LEU A 30 -0.04 -4.08 5.92
C LEU A 30 1.13 -5.09 5.93
N ALA A 31 0.95 -6.28 6.48
CA ALA A 31 2.01 -7.30 6.52
C ALA A 31 2.35 -7.79 5.11
N ASP A 32 1.34 -8.02 4.27
CA ASP A 32 1.53 -8.42 2.88
C ASP A 32 2.33 -7.35 2.11
N PHE A 33 1.99 -6.07 2.29
CA PHE A 33 2.71 -4.99 1.65
C PHE A 33 4.14 -4.83 2.18
N LYS A 34 4.36 -4.95 3.49
CA LYS A 34 5.70 -4.91 4.11
C LYS A 34 6.60 -6.02 3.59
N HIS A 35 6.07 -7.22 3.36
CA HIS A 35 6.82 -8.33 2.81
C HIS A 35 7.36 -8.02 1.40
N VAL A 36 6.57 -7.33 0.57
CA VAL A 36 6.97 -6.90 -0.77
C VAL A 36 7.97 -5.74 -0.73
N LEU A 37 7.76 -4.74 0.15
CA LEU A 37 8.60 -3.54 0.19
C LEU A 37 9.98 -3.78 0.82
N ASN A 38 10.06 -4.67 1.83
CA ASN A 38 11.29 -5.02 2.56
C ASN A 38 12.12 -3.80 3.03
N LYS A 39 11.45 -2.73 3.50
CA LYS A 39 12.10 -1.55 4.08
C LYS A 39 11.85 -1.47 5.60
N PRO A 40 12.90 -1.45 6.44
CA PRO A 40 12.74 -1.26 7.88
C PRO A 40 12.47 0.22 8.23
N ASN A 41 11.90 0.46 9.42
CA ASN A 41 11.79 1.77 10.07
C ASN A 41 11.03 2.89 9.31
N VAL A 42 10.13 2.53 8.41
CA VAL A 42 9.27 3.50 7.70
C VAL A 42 7.84 3.52 8.28
N LYS A 43 7.21 4.70 8.26
CA LYS A 43 5.78 4.85 8.54
C LYS A 43 4.99 4.69 7.24
N PHE A 44 3.81 4.09 7.35
CA PHE A 44 2.93 3.84 6.21
C PHE A 44 1.66 4.69 6.37
N PHE A 45 1.33 5.44 5.33
CA PHE A 45 0.10 6.21 5.23
C PHE A 45 -0.65 5.72 4.01
N PHE A 46 -1.95 5.47 4.17
CA PHE A 46 -2.81 4.98 3.10
C PHE A 46 -3.87 6.02 2.84
N LYS A 47 -4.14 6.27 1.56
CA LYS A 47 -5.35 7.00 1.18
C LYS A 47 -6.54 6.21 1.67
N SER A 48 -7.30 6.80 2.57
CA SER A 48 -8.56 6.27 3.07
C SER A 48 -9.62 7.34 2.92
N VAL A 49 -10.87 6.89 2.85
CA VAL A 49 -12.03 7.76 3.04
C VAL A 49 -12.42 7.59 4.50
N ASP A 50 -12.52 8.69 5.21
CA ASP A 50 -13.09 8.74 6.56
C ASP A 50 -14.54 9.22 6.46
N ASP A 51 -15.44 8.68 7.29
CA ASP A 51 -16.87 8.96 7.17
C ASP A 51 -17.22 10.42 7.50
N ASP A 52 -16.43 11.10 8.34
CA ASP A 52 -16.65 12.48 8.74
C ASP A 52 -15.87 13.49 7.86
N PHE A 53 -14.70 13.09 7.35
CA PHE A 53 -13.78 14.01 6.66
C PHE A 53 -13.68 13.80 5.14
N GLY A 54 -14.07 12.63 4.64
CA GLY A 54 -13.99 12.25 3.22
C GLY A 54 -12.61 11.79 2.76
#